data_AF-A0A8S0QZI8-F1
#
_entry.id   AF-A0A8S0QZI8-F1
#
_cell.length_a   1.000
_cell.length_b   1.000
_cell.length_c   1.000
_cell.angle_alpha   90.00
_cell.angle_beta   90.00
_cell.angle_gamma   90.00
#
_symmetry.space_group_name_H-M   'P 1'
#
loop_
_entity.id
_entity.type
_entity.pdbx_description
1 polymer ?
#
loop_
_entity_poly.entity_id
_entity_poly.type
_entity_poly.pdbx_seq_one_letter_code
_entity_poly.pdbx_strand_id
1 'polypeptide(L)'
;MRNLEKQEEEKEPEEELGAMKEMMFKIAAMQPVEIDPAAIRKPKRKNVRISDDPQSVAARHRREKISEKMQILQRLVPGGTKMDTASMLDEAICYVKFLKRQIRLLQTTTSTEDWLAVTMGKAPGSATTSNAAIARTSYTFG
;
A
#
# COMPACT_ATOMS: atom_id res chain seq x y z
N MET A 1 -41.89 -8.51 -10.70
CA MET A 1 -41.71 -9.01 -9.31
C MET A 1 -40.39 -9.77 -9.24
N ARG A 2 -39.48 -9.30 -8.38
CA ARG A 2 -38.23 -9.93 -7.91
C ARG A 2 -37.06 -9.99 -8.90
N ASN A 3 -36.17 -9.01 -8.77
CA ASN A 3 -34.73 -9.20 -8.62
C ASN A 3 -34.17 -7.97 -7.89
N LEU A 4 -34.47 -7.89 -6.59
CA LEU A 4 -33.61 -7.21 -5.62
C LEU A 4 -32.59 -8.26 -5.18
N GLU A 5 -31.58 -8.52 -6.01
CA GLU A 5 -30.35 -9.11 -5.49
C GLU A 5 -29.61 -8.00 -4.75
N LYS A 6 -29.97 -7.90 -3.47
CA LYS A 6 -29.13 -7.51 -2.35
C LYS A 6 -27.70 -7.13 -2.77
N GLN A 7 -27.49 -5.84 -3.02
CA GLN A 7 -26.27 -5.21 -2.53
C GLN A 7 -26.42 -5.05 -1.02
N GLU A 8 -26.38 -6.18 -0.29
CA GLU A 8 -25.95 -6.16 1.09
C GLU A 8 -24.44 -5.92 1.04
N GLU A 9 -24.08 -4.67 0.77
CA GLU A 9 -22.81 -4.14 1.24
C GLU A 9 -22.96 -4.09 2.76
N GLU A 10 -22.76 -5.25 3.40
CA GLU A 10 -22.53 -5.33 4.84
C GLU A 10 -21.32 -4.43 5.11
N LYS A 11 -21.60 -3.17 5.42
CA LYS A 11 -20.64 -2.24 6.00
C LYS A 11 -20.35 -2.81 7.38
N GLU A 12 -19.37 -3.72 7.42
CA GLU A 12 -18.72 -4.07 8.66
C GLU A 12 -18.40 -2.77 9.41
N PRO A 13 -18.70 -2.68 10.71
CA PRO A 13 -18.40 -1.48 11.46
C PRO A 13 -16.91 -1.19 11.24
N GLU A 14 -16.62 -0.05 10.61
CA GLU A 14 -15.25 0.43 10.53
C GLU A 14 -14.83 0.64 11.98
N GLU A 15 -14.19 -0.36 12.60
CA GLU A 15 -13.57 -0.21 13.91
C GLU A 15 -12.73 1.06 13.81
N GLU A 16 -13.16 2.11 14.52
CA GLU A 16 -12.48 3.40 14.49
C GLU A 16 -11.06 3.16 14.98
N LEU A 17 -10.15 3.13 14.00
CA LEU A 17 -8.75 2.91 14.24
C LEU A 17 -8.28 4.04 15.15
N GLY A 18 -7.87 3.70 16.39
CA GLY A 18 -7.41 4.73 17.32
C GLY A 18 -6.35 5.63 16.68
N ALA A 19 -6.34 6.92 17.01
CA ALA A 19 -5.53 7.94 16.32
C ALA A 19 -4.05 7.56 16.15
N MET A 20 -3.47 6.87 17.13
CA MET A 20 -2.09 6.36 17.07
C MET A 20 -1.91 5.26 16.02
N LYS A 21 -2.85 4.32 15.94
CA LYS A 21 -2.81 3.22 14.96
C LYS A 21 -3.05 3.75 13.55
N GLU A 22 -3.92 4.75 13.40
CA GLU A 22 -4.08 5.46 12.13
C GLU A 22 -2.81 6.19 11.70
N MET A 23 -2.14 6.91 12.61
CA MET A 23 -0.87 7.56 12.33
C MET A 23 0.21 6.55 11.91
N MET A 24 0.32 5.42 12.62
CA MET A 24 1.28 4.36 12.27
C MET A 24 1.03 3.80 10.88
N PHE A 25 -0.23 3.54 10.52
CA PHE A 25 -0.59 3.05 9.20
C PHE A 25 -0.32 4.08 8.09
N LYS A 26 -0.58 5.37 8.35
CA LYS A 26 -0.22 6.44 7.40
C LYS A 26 1.28 6.52 7.17
N ILE A 27 2.09 6.45 8.23
CA ILE A 27 3.56 6.45 8.11
C ILE A 27 4.03 5.26 7.28
N ALA A 28 3.52 4.06 7.57
CA ALA A 28 3.89 2.86 6.83
C ALA A 28 3.52 2.93 5.33
N ALA A 29 2.38 3.55 4.99
CA ALA A 29 1.93 3.70 3.60
C ALA A 29 2.81 4.66 2.78
N MET A 30 3.52 5.58 3.44
CA MET A 30 4.43 6.54 2.81
C MET A 30 5.88 6.05 2.72
N GLN A 31 6.20 4.92 3.36
CA GLN A 31 7.55 4.35 3.29
C GLN A 31 7.73 3.59 1.97
N PRO A 32 8.87 3.77 1.27
CA PRO A 32 9.16 3.00 0.08
C PRO A 32 9.35 1.53 0.49
N VAL A 33 8.46 0.66 0.00
CA VAL A 33 8.55 -0.78 0.25
C VAL A 33 9.20 -1.44 -0.96
N GLU A 34 10.44 -1.86 -0.81
CA GLU A 34 11.09 -2.75 -1.77
C GLU A 34 10.58 -4.18 -1.57
N ILE A 35 9.60 -4.57 -2.38
CA ILE A 35 9.06 -5.94 -2.42
C ILE A 35 9.79 -6.70 -3.52
N ASP A 36 11.10 -6.91 -3.37
CA ASP A 36 11.77 -7.90 -4.23
C ASP A 36 11.66 -9.29 -3.57
N PRO A 37 10.78 -10.18 -4.06
CA PRO A 37 10.69 -11.55 -3.56
C PRO A 37 12.01 -12.32 -3.74
N ALA A 38 12.89 -11.90 -4.65
CA ALA A 38 14.21 -12.50 -4.84
C ALA A 38 15.25 -12.04 -3.80
N ALA A 39 15.04 -10.89 -3.14
CA ALA A 39 15.94 -10.37 -2.10
C ALA A 39 15.80 -11.11 -0.76
N ILE A 40 14.80 -11.98 -0.62
CA ILE A 40 14.59 -12.78 0.59
C ILE A 40 15.58 -13.94 0.62
N ARG A 41 16.63 -13.78 1.44
CA ARG A 41 17.65 -14.80 1.64
C ARG A 41 17.03 -16.06 2.24
N LYS A 42 17.03 -17.14 1.45
CA LYS A 42 16.65 -18.47 1.91
C LYS A 42 17.52 -18.86 3.11
N PRO A 43 16.95 -19.20 4.28
CA PRO A 43 17.75 -19.59 5.43
C PRO A 43 18.57 -20.84 5.09
N LYS A 44 19.91 -20.72 5.13
CA LYS A 44 20.82 -21.86 4.96
C LYS A 44 20.66 -22.80 6.15
N ARG A 45 20.18 -24.02 5.92
CA ARG A 45 20.08 -25.05 6.96
C ARG A 45 21.44 -25.69 7.20
N LYS A 46 21.86 -25.73 8.47
CA LYS A 46 23.09 -26.40 8.95
C LYS A 46 22.88 -27.92 8.85
N ASN A 47 23.86 -28.65 8.29
CA ASN A 47 23.91 -30.11 8.04
C ASN A 47 22.90 -30.95 8.86
N VAL A 48 21.72 -31.20 8.31
CA VAL A 48 20.79 -32.24 8.74
C VAL A 48 20.65 -33.21 7.57
N ARG A 49 20.70 -34.53 7.82
CA ARG A 49 20.41 -35.53 6.78
C ARG A 49 18.97 -35.29 6.31
N ILE A 50 18.81 -34.82 5.08
CA ILE A 50 17.51 -34.54 4.45
C ILE A 50 17.03 -35.83 3.80
N SER A 51 15.74 -36.13 3.94
CA SER A 51 15.13 -37.25 3.21
C SER A 51 14.89 -36.85 1.75
N ASP A 52 15.39 -37.67 0.82
CA ASP A 52 15.23 -37.53 -0.64
C ASP A 52 13.93 -38.15 -1.16
N ASP A 53 13.07 -38.66 -0.27
CA ASP A 53 11.75 -39.16 -0.64
C ASP A 53 10.93 -38.06 -1.36
N PRO A 54 10.28 -38.36 -2.51
CA PRO A 54 9.53 -37.37 -3.28
C PRO A 54 8.47 -36.61 -2.48
N GLN A 55 7.79 -37.28 -1.54
CA GLN A 55 6.77 -36.67 -0.68
C GLN A 55 7.43 -35.73 0.35
N SER A 56 8.55 -36.13 0.94
CA SER A 56 9.38 -35.28 1.81
C SER A 56 9.84 -34.00 1.09
N VAL A 57 10.37 -34.13 -0.12
CA VAL A 57 10.84 -33.01 -0.95
C VAL A 57 9.69 -32.05 -1.31
N ALA A 58 8.55 -32.59 -1.74
CA ALA A 58 7.37 -31.78 -2.06
C ALA A 58 6.85 -31.00 -0.85
N ALA A 59 6.75 -31.65 0.32
CA ALA A 59 6.34 -31.01 1.56
C ALA A 59 7.32 -29.91 1.98
N ARG A 60 8.63 -30.13 1.80
CA ARG A 60 9.66 -29.13 2.07
C ARG A 60 9.51 -27.89 1.18
N HIS A 61 9.40 -28.08 -0.14
CA HIS A 61 9.18 -26.95 -1.05
C HIS A 61 7.91 -26.16 -0.72
N ARG A 62 6.82 -26.85 -0.31
CA ARG A 62 5.61 -26.17 0.16
C ARG A 62 5.87 -25.30 1.39
N ARG A 63 6.61 -25.82 2.38
CA ARG A 63 6.96 -25.08 3.61
C ARG A 63 7.86 -23.89 3.29
N GLU A 64 8.86 -24.05 2.43
CA GLU A 64 9.75 -22.96 2.01
C GLU A 64 8.97 -21.83 1.35
N LYS A 65 8.06 -22.13 0.41
CA LYS A 65 7.18 -21.12 -0.22
C LYS A 65 6.29 -20.40 0.79
N ILE A 66 5.76 -21.10 1.80
CA ILE A 66 4.97 -20.48 2.87
C ILE A 66 5.84 -19.54 3.70
N SER A 67 7.03 -19.97 4.10
CA SER A 67 7.96 -19.14 4.87
C SER A 67 8.42 -17.89 4.11
N GLU A 68 8.69 -18.00 2.81
CA GLU A 68 9.02 -16.86 1.95
C GLU A 68 7.89 -15.82 1.97
N LYS A 69 6.64 -16.26 1.71
CA LYS A 69 5.48 -15.38 1.77
C LYS A 69 5.27 -14.77 3.15
N MET A 70 5.52 -15.53 4.21
CA MET A 70 5.41 -15.04 5.59
C MET A 70 6.42 -13.91 5.87
N GLN A 71 7.66 -14.04 5.38
CA GLN A 71 8.68 -12.99 5.52
C GLN A 71 8.35 -11.73 4.71
N ILE A 72 7.75 -11.87 3.53
CA ILE A 72 7.22 -10.71 2.78
C ILE A 72 6.16 -10.00 3.61
N LEU A 73 5.20 -10.76 4.13
CA LEU A 73 4.12 -10.20 4.94
C LEU A 73 4.63 -9.44 6.16
N GLN A 74 5.64 -9.97 6.86
CA GLN A 74 6.27 -9.32 8.02
C GLN A 74 6.87 -7.93 7.71
N ARG A 75 7.26 -7.67 6.46
CA ARG A 75 7.80 -6.38 6.00
C ARG A 75 6.72 -5.42 5.54
N LEU A 76 5.60 -5.95 5.06
CA LEU A 76 4.46 -5.16 4.56
C LEU A 76 3.55 -4.68 5.69
N VAL A 77 3.39 -5.49 6.73
CA VAL A 77 2.52 -5.17 7.85
C VAL A 77 3.25 -4.23 8.82
N PRO A 78 2.66 -3.08 9.19
CA PRO A 78 3.24 -2.19 10.20
C PRO A 78 3.44 -2.94 11.52
N GLY A 79 4.70 -3.12 11.95
CA GLY A 79 5.04 -3.87 13.16
C GLY A 79 5.11 -5.40 13.00
N GLY A 80 4.86 -5.96 11.80
CA GLY A 80 4.74 -7.41 11.58
C GLY A 80 5.95 -8.26 11.99
N THR A 81 7.16 -7.69 11.99
CA THR A 81 8.38 -8.40 12.42
C THR A 81 8.39 -8.79 13.90
N LYS A 82 7.62 -8.07 14.76
CA LYS A 82 7.57 -8.30 16.21
C LYS A 82 6.30 -9.02 16.66
N MET A 83 5.46 -9.44 15.72
CA MET A 83 4.15 -10.02 15.99
C MET A 83 4.16 -11.53 15.83
N ASP A 84 3.28 -12.21 16.57
CA ASP A 84 2.97 -13.61 16.30
C ASP A 84 2.19 -13.75 14.97
N THR A 85 2.06 -14.98 14.47
CA THR A 85 1.45 -15.22 13.17
C THR A 85 -0.03 -14.86 13.13
N ALA A 86 -0.79 -15.11 14.20
CA ALA A 86 -2.21 -14.81 14.22
C ALA A 86 -2.41 -13.29 14.23
N SER A 87 -1.78 -12.59 15.17
CA SER A 87 -1.90 -11.14 15.28
C SER A 87 -1.40 -10.42 14.02
N MET A 88 -0.33 -10.90 13.38
CA MET A 88 0.15 -10.32 12.12
C MET A 88 -0.89 -10.45 10.98
N LEU A 89 -1.61 -11.58 10.93
CA LEU A 89 -2.65 -11.78 9.93
C LEU A 89 -3.86 -10.86 10.19
N ASP A 90 -4.25 -10.69 11.46
CA ASP A 90 -5.31 -9.77 11.84
C ASP A 90 -4.95 -8.32 11.49
N GLU A 91 -3.72 -7.89 11.82
CA GLU A 91 -3.25 -6.55 11.45
C GLU A 91 -3.10 -6.36 9.94
N ALA A 92 -2.74 -7.41 9.19
CA ALA A 92 -2.72 -7.34 7.73
C ALA A 92 -4.12 -7.03 7.18
N ILE A 93 -5.16 -7.66 7.73
CA ILE A 93 -6.55 -7.41 7.34
C ILE A 93 -6.93 -5.95 7.68
N CYS A 94 -6.63 -5.49 8.89
CA CYS A 94 -6.88 -4.11 9.31
C CYS A 94 -6.17 -3.09 8.41
N TYR A 95 -4.89 -3.33 8.08
CA TYR A 95 -4.11 -2.42 7.24
C TYR A 95 -4.65 -2.37 5.81
N VAL A 96 -5.07 -3.50 5.23
CA VAL A 96 -5.72 -3.52 3.91
C VAL A 96 -7.06 -2.78 3.93
N LYS A 97 -7.89 -2.95 4.97
CA LYS A 97 -9.14 -2.18 5.15
C LYS A 97 -8.84 -0.68 5.22
N PHE A 98 -7.82 -0.28 5.98
CA PHE A 98 -7.36 1.10 6.06
C PHE A 98 -6.93 1.67 4.70
N LEU A 99 -6.09 0.95 3.94
CA LEU A 99 -5.62 1.39 2.63
C LEU A 99 -6.78 1.57 1.64
N LYS A 100 -7.74 0.63 1.62
CA LYS A 100 -8.95 0.75 0.79
C LYS A 100 -9.77 1.98 1.14
N ARG A 101 -9.91 2.31 2.44
CA ARG A 101 -10.58 3.53 2.90
C ARG A 101 -9.87 4.79 2.43
N GLN A 102 -8.54 4.84 2.53
CA GLN A 102 -7.74 5.97 2.04
C GLN A 102 -7.90 6.15 0.52
N ILE A 103 -7.89 5.07 -0.25
CA ILE A 103 -8.11 5.13 -1.71
C ILE A 103 -9.50 5.67 -2.04
N ARG A 104 -10.56 5.17 -1.37
CA ARG A 104 -11.93 5.67 -1.58
C ARG A 104 -12.03 7.16 -1.28
N LEU A 105 -11.44 7.61 -0.17
CA LEU A 105 -11.40 9.03 0.19
C LEU A 105 -10.74 9.85 -0.93
N LEU A 106 -9.56 9.45 -1.39
CA LEU A 106 -8.84 10.15 -2.45
C LEU A 106 -9.60 10.16 -3.80
N GLN A 107 -10.32 9.08 -4.13
CA GLN A 107 -11.17 9.02 -5.32
C GLN A 107 -12.38 9.95 -5.21
N THR A 108 -12.99 10.04 -4.02
CA THR A 108 -14.10 10.99 -3.81
C THR A 108 -13.63 12.43 -3.84
N THR A 109 -12.46 12.75 -3.26
CA THR A 109 -11.93 14.12 -3.26
C THR A 109 -11.58 14.58 -4.67
N THR A 110 -10.95 13.72 -5.47
CA THR A 110 -10.65 14.03 -6.89
C THR A 110 -11.92 14.21 -7.72
N SER A 111 -12.93 13.37 -7.53
CA SER A 111 -14.24 13.56 -8.19
C SER A 111 -14.98 14.82 -7.72
N THR A 112 -14.83 15.23 -6.47
CA THR A 112 -15.40 16.50 -5.98
C THR A 112 -14.60 17.72 -6.42
N GLU A 113 -13.28 17.61 -6.62
CA GLU A 113 -12.50 18.68 -7.25
C GLU A 113 -12.91 18.87 -8.72
N ASP A 114 -13.27 17.81 -9.44
CA ASP A 114 -13.87 17.92 -10.77
C ASP A 114 -15.23 18.66 -10.71
N TRP A 115 -16.05 18.39 -9.71
CA TRP A 115 -17.33 19.09 -9.51
C TRP A 115 -17.14 20.54 -9.05
N LEU A 116 -16.19 20.82 -8.16
CA LEU A 116 -15.84 22.16 -7.72
C LEU A 116 -15.17 22.97 -8.85
N ALA A 117 -14.39 22.34 -9.73
CA ALA A 117 -13.83 22.96 -10.93
C ALA A 117 -14.90 23.32 -11.96
N VAL A 118 -15.93 22.47 -12.12
CA VAL A 118 -17.12 22.77 -12.95
C VAL A 118 -17.92 23.94 -12.37
N THR A 119 -18.11 24.00 -11.04
CA THR A 119 -18.86 25.09 -10.38
C THR A 119 -18.06 26.39 -10.27
N MET A 120 -16.73 26.34 -10.23
CA MET A 120 -15.83 27.50 -10.20
C MET A 120 -15.43 27.99 -11.60
N GLY A 121 -16.00 27.44 -12.68
CA GLY A 121 -15.86 28.00 -14.03
C GLY A 121 -14.43 28.01 -14.59
N LYS A 122 -13.56 27.07 -14.19
CA LYS A 122 -12.22 26.96 -14.78
C LYS A 122 -12.30 26.11 -16.05
N ALA A 123 -12.58 26.77 -17.17
CA ALA A 123 -12.56 26.14 -18.49
C ALA A 123 -11.19 25.47 -18.77
N PRO A 124 -11.16 24.23 -19.29
CA PRO A 124 -9.91 23.59 -19.70
C PRO A 124 -9.40 24.23 -21.00
N GLY A 125 -8.49 25.20 -20.86
CA GLY A 125 -7.82 25.81 -22.00
C GLY A 125 -7.59 27.32 -21.86
N SER A 126 -6.60 27.72 -21.06
CA SER A 126 -5.82 28.92 -21.37
C SER A 126 -4.49 28.86 -20.64
N ALA A 127 -3.45 28.51 -21.39
CA ALA A 127 -2.11 29.00 -21.09
C ALA A 127 -2.10 30.50 -21.39
N THR A 128 -1.79 31.35 -20.41
CA THR A 128 -1.29 32.72 -20.66
C THR A 128 -0.55 33.23 -19.42
N THR A 129 0.79 33.24 -19.57
CA THR A 129 1.70 34.35 -19.28
C THR A 129 1.54 35.10 -17.95
N SER A 130 2.43 34.76 -17.03
CA SER A 130 3.15 35.79 -16.27
C SER A 130 4.47 35.19 -15.79
N ASN A 131 5.57 35.51 -16.49
CA ASN A 131 6.86 35.61 -15.84
C ASN A 131 7.53 36.88 -16.35
N ALA A 132 7.50 37.84 -15.44
CA ALA A 132 8.04 39.17 -15.56
C ALA A 132 9.54 39.14 -15.91
N ALA A 133 9.90 40.01 -16.84
CA ALA A 133 11.13 40.79 -16.88
C ALA A 133 12.36 40.20 -16.14
N ILE A 134 13.19 39.44 -16.85
CA ILE A 134 14.62 39.41 -16.56
C ILE A 134 15.22 40.60 -17.31
N ALA A 135 15.43 41.69 -16.58
CA ALA A 135 16.13 42.86 -17.06
C ALA A 135 17.55 42.47 -17.51
N ARG A 136 17.86 42.83 -18.75
CA ARG A 136 19.19 42.78 -19.34
C ARG A 136 20.15 43.64 -18.52
N THR A 137 21.26 43.04 -18.07
CA THR A 137 22.48 43.80 -17.79
C THR A 137 23.63 43.10 -18.50
N SER A 138 23.87 43.46 -19.75
CA SER A 138 25.11 43.15 -20.46
C SER A 138 26.16 44.15 -20.01
N TYR A 139 27.15 43.70 -19.23
CA TYR A 139 28.38 44.46 -19.02
C TYR A 139 29.34 44.13 -20.14
N THR A 140 29.60 45.12 -20.99
CA THR A 140 30.69 45.14 -21.96
C THR A 140 31.75 46.14 -21.51
N PHE A 141 33.00 45.68 -21.54
CA PHE A 141 34.24 46.40 -21.85
C PHE A 141 35.14 46.87 -20.70
N GLY A 142 36.44 46.57 -20.87
CA GLY A 142 37.58 46.88 -20.03
C GLY A 142 38.66 45.83 -20.23
#